data_AF-B8LE78-F1
#
_entry.id   AF-B8LE78-F1
#
_cell.length_a   1.000
_cell.length_b   1.000
_cell.length_c   1.000
_cell.angle_alpha   90.00
_cell.angle_beta   90.00
_cell.angle_gamma   90.00
#
_symmetry.space_group_name_H-M   'P 1'
#
loop_
_entity.id
_entity.type
_entity.pdbx_description
1 polymer ?
#
loop_
_entity_poly.entity_id
_entity_poly.type
_entity_poly.pdbx_seq_one_letter_code
_entity_poly.pdbx_strand_id
1 'polypeptide(L)'
;QKETKSTIRSNQRQMDRDIRDLDRQEKLLLQQIKQRAKAPGVNPATDKGLKSQARQLVQLRKQKEKLFETKAHLNSVGMQATAMASQVSAISAVGSVTSALSTANSAMDAKKMNATMLEFTKQNETAKMKEEMLNDALADAFDESDVEEEADMVTNQVLAELGVELDEKMVGLDAPSKV
;
A
#
# COMPACT_ATOMS: atom_id res chain seq x y z
N GLN A 1 -4.88 24.25 -4.71
CA GLN A 1 -5.13 23.09 -5.60
C GLN A 1 -3.89 22.61 -6.36
N LYS A 2 -3.08 23.48 -6.98
CA LYS A 2 -1.78 23.09 -7.58
C LYS A 2 -0.80 22.49 -6.55
N GLU A 3 -0.77 23.06 -5.35
CA GLU A 3 0.09 22.58 -4.25
C GLU A 3 -0.25 21.14 -3.84
N THR A 4 -1.52 20.81 -3.62
CA THR A 4 -1.97 19.45 -3.26
C THR A 4 -1.52 18.41 -4.29
N LYS A 5 -1.66 18.69 -5.60
CA LYS A 5 -1.19 17.78 -6.66
C LYS A 5 0.33 17.66 -6.69
N SER A 6 1.05 18.75 -6.44
CA SER A 6 2.51 18.76 -6.39
C SER A 6 3.03 17.93 -5.22
N THR A 7 2.45 18.11 -4.03
CA THR A 7 2.78 17.36 -2.81
C THR A 7 2.53 15.87 -2.98
N ILE A 8 1.36 15.49 -3.51
CA ILE A 8 1.03 14.07 -3.77
C ILE A 8 2.06 13.44 -4.72
N ARG A 9 2.40 14.11 -5.83
CA ARG A 9 3.43 13.61 -6.77
C ARG A 9 4.81 13.52 -6.14
N SER A 10 5.16 14.46 -5.27
CA SER A 10 6.45 14.42 -4.55
C SER A 10 6.52 13.23 -3.61
N ASN A 11 5.47 12.99 -2.83
CA ASN A 11 5.36 11.86 -1.91
C ASN A 11 5.38 10.52 -2.65
N GLN A 12 4.68 10.40 -3.79
CA GLN A 12 4.74 9.19 -4.62
C GLN A 12 6.17 8.87 -5.10
N ARG A 13 6.92 9.89 -5.53
CA ARG A 13 8.32 9.70 -5.93
C ARG A 13 9.23 9.35 -4.76
N GLN A 14 8.93 9.84 -3.56
CA GLN A 14 9.65 9.44 -2.35
C GLN A 14 9.38 7.97 -2.04
N MET A 15 8.11 7.55 -2.04
CA MET A 15 7.73 6.15 -1.87
C MET A 15 8.38 5.22 -2.90
N ASP A 16 8.49 5.66 -4.16
CA ASP A 16 9.18 4.88 -5.20
C ASP A 16 10.68 4.70 -4.92
N ARG A 17 11.32 5.68 -4.26
CA ARG A 17 12.71 5.53 -3.80
C ARG A 17 12.77 4.58 -2.61
N ASP A 18 11.89 4.74 -1.64
CA ASP A 18 11.85 3.90 -0.44
C ASP A 18 11.60 2.43 -0.80
N ILE A 19 10.69 2.15 -1.74
CA ILE A 19 10.44 0.79 -2.26
C ILE A 19 11.71 0.19 -2.89
N ARG A 20 12.45 0.98 -3.69
CA ARG A 20 13.71 0.50 -4.29
C ARG A 20 14.80 0.25 -3.25
N ASP A 21 14.80 1.03 -2.17
CA ASP A 21 15.74 0.85 -1.08
C ASP A 21 15.43 -0.42 -0.30
N LEU A 22 14.15 -0.67 0.00
CA LEU A 22 13.69 -1.93 0.57
C LEU A 22 13.99 -3.12 -0.35
N ASP A 23 13.80 -3.01 -1.67
CA ASP A 23 14.17 -4.06 -2.63
C ASP A 23 15.65 -4.46 -2.55
N ARG A 24 16.54 -3.46 -2.36
CA ARG A 24 17.97 -3.71 -2.19
C ARG A 24 18.26 -4.39 -0.86
N GLN A 25 17.63 -3.92 0.21
CA GLN A 25 17.76 -4.54 1.54
C GLN A 25 17.22 -5.98 1.54
N GLU A 26 16.11 -6.25 0.87
CA GLU A 26 15.53 -7.60 0.71
C GLU A 26 16.56 -8.54 0.09
N LYS A 27 17.17 -8.13 -1.03
CA LYS A 27 18.17 -8.94 -1.74
C LYS A 27 19.40 -9.22 -0.87
N LEU A 28 19.89 -8.21 -0.15
CA LEU A 28 21.04 -8.36 0.74
C LEU A 28 20.73 -9.30 1.91
N LEU A 29 19.57 -9.14 2.54
CA LEU A 29 19.14 -9.98 3.65
C LEU A 29 18.94 -11.43 3.19
N LEU A 30 18.39 -11.64 2.01
CA LEU A 30 18.21 -12.96 1.40
C LEU A 30 19.57 -13.63 1.11
N GLN A 31 20.58 -12.88 0.65
CA GLN A 31 21.94 -13.38 0.52
C GLN A 31 22.55 -13.76 1.88
N GLN A 32 22.36 -12.95 2.91
CA GLN A 32 22.84 -13.24 4.27
C GLN A 32 22.19 -14.50 4.85
N ILE A 33 20.88 -14.66 4.68
CA ILE A 33 20.13 -15.86 5.10
C ILE A 33 20.69 -17.09 4.38
N LYS A 34 20.91 -17.02 3.06
CA LYS A 34 21.51 -18.12 2.29
C LYS A 34 22.91 -18.49 2.76
N GLN A 35 23.77 -17.49 3.01
CA GLN A 35 25.13 -17.71 3.49
C GLN A 35 25.13 -18.37 4.88
N ARG A 36 24.26 -17.90 5.78
CA ARG A 36 24.13 -18.43 7.13
C ARG A 36 23.56 -19.85 7.15
N ALA A 37 22.57 -20.13 6.31
CA ALA A 37 21.98 -21.47 6.17
C ALA A 37 22.99 -22.51 5.65
N LYS A 38 23.98 -22.09 4.83
CA LYS A 38 25.03 -22.96 4.30
C LYS A 38 26.29 -23.04 5.17
N ALA A 39 26.33 -22.30 6.29
CA ALA A 39 27.50 -22.29 7.15
C ALA A 39 27.63 -23.62 7.91
N PRO A 40 28.84 -24.20 8.00
CA PRO A 40 29.04 -25.48 8.69
C PRO A 40 28.70 -25.37 10.18
N GLY A 41 27.92 -26.33 10.70
CA GLY A 41 27.50 -26.38 12.09
C GLY A 41 26.23 -25.56 12.41
N VAL A 42 25.60 -24.95 11.42
CA VAL A 42 24.31 -24.25 11.56
C VAL A 42 23.19 -25.22 11.22
N ASN A 43 22.29 -25.47 12.16
CA ASN A 43 21.04 -26.18 11.89
C ASN A 43 19.94 -25.13 11.61
N PRO A 44 19.34 -25.11 10.40
CA PRO A 44 18.31 -24.15 10.02
C PRO A 44 17.10 -24.10 10.96
N ALA A 45 16.78 -25.21 11.62
CA ALA A 45 15.64 -25.32 12.53
C ALA A 45 15.92 -24.77 13.94
N THR A 46 17.19 -24.64 14.36
CA THR A 46 17.54 -24.26 15.74
C THR A 46 18.40 -23.00 15.84
N ASP A 47 18.94 -22.49 14.73
CA ASP A 47 19.75 -21.29 14.75
C ASP A 47 18.90 -20.02 14.93
N LYS A 48 19.07 -19.39 16.10
CA LYS A 48 18.32 -18.18 16.48
C LYS A 48 18.53 -17.00 15.52
N GLY A 49 19.70 -16.90 14.90
CA GLY A 49 19.98 -15.78 14.00
C GLY A 49 19.37 -15.96 12.62
N LEU A 50 19.28 -17.18 12.09
CA LEU A 50 18.46 -17.50 10.92
C LEU A 50 16.99 -17.19 11.16
N LYS A 51 16.44 -17.61 12.31
CA LYS A 51 15.06 -17.26 12.70
C LYS A 51 14.86 -15.74 12.79
N SER A 52 15.81 -15.01 13.37
CA SER A 52 15.75 -13.54 13.45
C SER A 52 15.83 -12.87 12.07
N GLN A 53 16.74 -13.32 11.20
CA GLN A 53 16.88 -12.79 9.84
C GLN A 53 15.66 -13.12 8.97
N ALA A 54 15.09 -14.31 9.11
CA ALA A 54 13.84 -14.68 8.44
C ALA A 54 12.69 -13.76 8.88
N ARG A 55 12.53 -13.52 10.18
CA ARG A 55 11.54 -12.53 10.70
C ARG A 55 11.75 -11.14 10.11
N GLN A 56 13.00 -10.66 10.05
CA GLN A 56 13.32 -9.38 9.41
C GLN A 56 12.93 -9.35 7.93
N LEU A 57 13.12 -10.45 7.20
CA LEU A 57 12.73 -10.55 5.79
C LEU A 57 11.22 -10.43 5.61
N VAL A 58 10.44 -11.11 6.46
CA VAL A 58 8.98 -11.01 6.45
C VAL A 58 8.52 -9.59 6.75
N GLN A 59 9.08 -8.98 7.80
CA GLN A 59 8.74 -7.62 8.18
C GLN A 59 9.06 -6.63 7.04
N LEU A 60 10.20 -6.81 6.37
CA LEU A 60 10.60 -5.97 5.25
C LEU A 60 9.67 -6.14 4.03
N ARG A 61 9.21 -7.38 3.74
CA ARG A 61 8.20 -7.64 2.71
C ARG A 61 6.85 -6.98 3.05
N LYS A 62 6.37 -7.10 4.29
CA LYS A 62 5.16 -6.42 4.76
C LYS A 62 5.27 -4.89 4.67
N GLN A 63 6.42 -4.33 5.03
CA GLN A 63 6.68 -2.88 4.88
C GLN A 63 6.59 -2.43 3.42
N LYS A 64 7.16 -3.21 2.50
CA LYS A 64 7.11 -2.93 1.07
C LYS A 64 5.69 -3.03 0.52
N GLU A 65 4.92 -4.04 0.91
CA GLU A 65 3.50 -4.18 0.58
C GLU A 65 2.69 -2.98 1.05
N LYS A 66 2.86 -2.58 2.32
CA LYS A 66 2.22 -1.38 2.89
C LYS A 66 2.57 -0.10 2.12
N LEU A 67 3.81 0.04 1.62
CA LEU A 67 4.18 1.17 0.77
C LEU A 67 3.47 1.14 -0.59
N PHE A 68 3.27 -0.03 -1.19
CA PHE A 68 2.48 -0.17 -2.42
C PHE A 68 1.01 0.21 -2.20
N GLU A 69 0.41 -0.27 -1.12
CA GLU A 69 -0.96 0.09 -0.73
C GLU A 69 -1.10 1.59 -0.48
N THR A 70 -0.19 2.17 0.32
CA THR A 70 -0.21 3.60 0.63
C THR A 70 -0.03 4.43 -0.65
N LYS A 71 0.81 3.99 -1.58
CA LYS A 71 0.95 4.63 -2.90
C LYS A 71 -0.35 4.56 -3.71
N ALA A 72 -1.06 3.42 -3.68
CA ALA A 72 -2.36 3.27 -4.34
C ALA A 72 -3.42 4.19 -3.71
N HIS A 73 -3.45 4.29 -2.38
CA HIS A 73 -4.33 5.24 -1.68
C HIS A 73 -4.01 6.70 -2.04
N LEU A 74 -2.73 7.10 -2.05
CA LEU A 74 -2.35 8.45 -2.48
C LEU A 74 -2.73 8.75 -3.93
N ASN A 75 -2.65 7.76 -4.83
CA ASN A 75 -3.14 7.89 -6.20
C ASN A 75 -4.65 8.17 -6.21
N SER A 76 -5.43 7.41 -5.44
CA SER A 76 -6.89 7.59 -5.33
C SER A 76 -7.24 8.99 -4.81
N VAL A 77 -6.60 9.43 -3.73
CA VAL A 77 -6.78 10.78 -3.17
C VAL A 77 -6.40 11.86 -4.21
N GLY A 78 -5.34 11.63 -4.99
CA GLY A 78 -4.94 12.53 -6.08
C GLY A 78 -5.99 12.62 -7.20
N MET A 79 -6.65 11.50 -7.52
CA MET A 79 -7.76 11.46 -8.47
C MET A 79 -8.99 12.19 -7.93
N GLN A 80 -9.38 11.94 -6.67
CA GLN A 80 -10.49 12.61 -6.00
C GLN A 80 -10.27 14.12 -5.91
N ALA A 81 -9.05 14.56 -5.55
CA ALA A 81 -8.68 15.97 -5.56
C ALA A 81 -8.75 16.59 -6.98
N THR A 82 -8.44 15.81 -8.02
CA THR A 82 -8.59 16.24 -9.41
C THR A 82 -10.06 16.36 -9.81
N ALA A 83 -10.91 15.40 -9.42
CA ALA A 83 -12.35 15.45 -9.67
C ALA A 83 -13.00 16.64 -8.96
N MET A 84 -12.67 16.88 -7.69
CA MET A 84 -13.12 18.05 -6.94
C MET A 84 -12.68 19.35 -7.59
N ALA A 85 -11.43 19.45 -8.08
CA ALA A 85 -10.94 20.61 -8.80
C ALA A 85 -11.78 20.90 -10.06
N SER A 86 -12.09 19.86 -10.85
CA SER A 86 -12.95 19.97 -12.03
C SER A 86 -14.37 20.38 -11.66
N GLN A 87 -14.92 19.83 -10.58
CA GLN A 87 -16.25 20.19 -10.08
C GLN A 87 -16.31 21.65 -9.65
N VAL A 88 -15.31 22.14 -8.92
CA VAL A 88 -15.21 23.57 -8.53
C VAL A 88 -15.10 24.46 -9.76
N SER A 89 -14.29 24.08 -10.75
CA SER A 89 -14.18 24.84 -12.01
C SER A 89 -15.50 24.87 -12.77
N ALA A 90 -16.21 23.75 -12.86
CA ALA A 90 -17.52 23.68 -13.48
C ALA A 90 -18.56 24.53 -12.74
N ILE A 91 -18.58 24.48 -11.41
CA ILE A 91 -19.46 25.32 -10.57
C ILE A 91 -19.11 26.81 -10.77
N SER A 92 -17.83 27.19 -10.85
CA SER A 92 -17.44 28.57 -11.11
C SER A 92 -17.87 29.05 -12.50
N ALA A 93 -17.76 28.18 -13.52
CA ALA A 93 -18.19 28.47 -14.87
C ALA A 93 -19.72 28.62 -14.94
N VAL A 94 -20.46 27.68 -14.36
CA VAL A 94 -21.92 27.76 -14.21
C VAL A 94 -22.30 28.99 -13.40
N GLY A 95 -21.61 29.32 -12.31
CA GLY A 95 -21.84 30.53 -11.52
C GLY A 95 -21.67 31.81 -12.35
N SER A 96 -20.64 31.89 -13.20
CA SER A 96 -20.43 33.03 -14.10
C SER A 96 -21.50 33.12 -15.21
N VAL A 97 -21.90 31.98 -15.77
CA VAL A 97 -22.99 31.89 -16.77
C VAL A 97 -24.35 32.19 -16.12
N THR A 98 -24.60 31.72 -14.91
CA THR A 98 -25.79 32.00 -14.10
C THR A 98 -25.81 33.44 -13.64
N SER A 99 -24.67 34.07 -13.36
CA SER A 99 -24.61 35.51 -13.06
C SER A 99 -24.98 36.32 -14.30
N ALA A 100 -24.45 35.97 -15.48
CA ALA A 100 -24.83 36.56 -16.76
C ALA A 100 -26.32 36.30 -17.12
N LEU A 101 -26.82 35.10 -16.87
CA LEU A 101 -28.24 34.74 -17.04
C LEU A 101 -29.15 35.40 -15.99
N SER A 102 -28.67 35.64 -14.77
CA SER A 102 -29.38 36.33 -13.68
C SER A 102 -29.56 37.81 -14.00
N THR A 103 -28.53 38.46 -14.55
CA THR A 103 -28.63 39.81 -15.11
C THR A 103 -29.62 39.88 -16.27
N ALA A 104 -29.83 38.77 -17.00
CA ALA A 104 -30.83 38.67 -18.06
C ALA A 104 -32.23 38.19 -17.58
N ASN A 105 -32.37 37.62 -16.38
CA ASN A 105 -33.57 36.87 -15.96
C ASN A 105 -34.01 37.13 -14.50
N SER A 106 -33.79 38.34 -13.98
CA SER A 106 -33.98 38.73 -12.56
C SER A 106 -35.41 38.60 -11.98
N ALA A 107 -36.33 37.84 -12.60
CA ALA A 107 -37.68 37.64 -12.08
C ALA A 107 -38.07 36.18 -11.75
N MET A 108 -37.33 35.14 -12.15
CA MET A 108 -37.91 33.78 -12.16
C MET A 108 -37.20 32.64 -11.40
N ASP A 109 -35.91 32.70 -11.04
CA ASP A 109 -35.15 31.47 -10.67
C ASP A 109 -34.56 31.37 -9.24
N ALA A 110 -34.70 32.40 -8.39
CA ALA A 110 -34.09 32.42 -7.04
C ALA A 110 -34.59 31.29 -6.09
N LYS A 111 -35.77 30.71 -6.36
CA LYS A 111 -36.34 29.60 -5.57
C LYS A 111 -35.68 28.26 -5.88
N LYS A 112 -35.28 28.00 -7.12
CA LYS A 112 -34.64 26.73 -7.50
C LYS A 112 -33.20 26.64 -6.99
N MET A 113 -32.44 27.74 -7.04
CA MET A 113 -31.06 27.74 -6.58
C MET A 113 -30.93 27.46 -5.07
N ASN A 114 -31.86 27.96 -4.25
CA ASN A 114 -31.89 27.63 -2.82
C ASN A 114 -32.17 26.14 -2.56
N ALA A 115 -33.03 25.50 -3.36
CA ALA A 115 -33.30 24.08 -3.25
C ALA A 115 -32.08 23.23 -3.62
N THR A 116 -31.40 23.56 -4.73
CA THR A 116 -30.19 22.86 -5.17
C THR A 116 -29.05 22.98 -4.16
N MET A 117 -28.89 24.15 -3.52
CA MET A 117 -27.86 24.35 -2.50
C MET A 117 -28.10 23.48 -1.26
N LEU A 118 -29.36 23.38 -0.81
CA LEU A 118 -29.75 22.57 0.35
C LEU A 118 -29.53 21.07 0.09
N GLU A 119 -29.83 20.62 -1.13
CA GLU A 119 -29.64 19.22 -1.52
C GLU A 119 -28.16 18.86 -1.67
N PHE A 120 -27.33 19.80 -2.13
CA PHE A 120 -25.88 19.62 -2.19
C PHE A 120 -25.25 19.49 -0.80
N THR A 121 -25.63 20.33 0.18
CA THR A 121 -25.13 20.21 1.56
C THR A 121 -25.49 18.85 2.16
N LYS A 122 -26.73 18.40 1.95
CA LYS A 122 -27.20 17.10 2.47
C LYS A 122 -26.44 15.92 1.88
N GLN A 123 -26.15 15.94 0.56
CA GLN A 123 -25.33 14.89 -0.06
C GLN A 123 -23.87 14.93 0.41
N ASN A 124 -23.32 16.11 0.66
CA ASN A 124 -21.94 16.28 1.11
C ASN A 124 -21.75 15.74 2.55
N GLU A 125 -22.70 16.00 3.47
CA GLU A 125 -22.70 15.39 4.81
C GLU A 125 -22.81 13.86 4.77
N THR A 126 -23.67 13.34 3.89
CA THR A 126 -23.84 11.89 3.73
C THR A 126 -22.56 11.24 3.19
N ALA A 127 -21.82 11.92 2.32
CA ALA A 127 -20.53 11.45 1.81
C ALA A 127 -19.45 11.42 2.90
N LYS A 128 -19.37 12.44 3.74
CA LYS A 128 -18.43 12.48 4.88
C LYS A 128 -18.63 11.33 5.88
N MET A 129 -19.87 11.04 6.26
CA MET A 129 -20.15 9.92 7.17
C MET A 129 -19.70 8.57 6.60
N LYS A 130 -19.83 8.37 5.28
CA LYS A 130 -19.35 7.14 4.63
C LYS A 130 -17.83 7.04 4.60
N GLU A 131 -17.13 8.17 4.52
CA GLU A 131 -15.67 8.24 4.56
C GLU A 131 -15.13 7.94 5.97
N GLU A 132 -15.82 8.41 7.02
CA GLU A 132 -15.50 8.06 8.42
C GLU A 132 -15.70 6.57 8.70
N MET A 133 -16.84 5.99 8.29
CA MET A 133 -17.08 4.54 8.45
C MET A 133 -16.07 3.67 7.68
N LEU A 134 -15.59 4.15 6.52
CA LEU A 134 -14.55 3.46 5.76
C LEU A 134 -13.20 3.50 6.49
N ASN A 135 -12.85 4.62 7.12
CA ASN A 135 -11.61 4.76 7.89
C ASN A 135 -11.63 3.90 9.16
N ASP A 136 -12.77 3.80 9.86
CA ASP A 136 -12.90 2.93 11.04
C ASP A 136 -12.76 1.44 10.65
N ALA A 137 -13.36 1.02 9.54
CA ALA A 137 -13.18 -0.35 9.02
C ALA A 137 -11.73 -0.62 8.57
N LEU A 138 -11.03 0.40 8.07
CA LEU A 138 -9.62 0.29 7.72
C LEU A 138 -8.75 0.17 8.98
N ALA A 139 -9.07 0.91 10.04
CA ALA A 139 -8.37 0.85 11.33
C ALA A 139 -8.50 -0.52 12.00
N ASP A 140 -9.68 -1.15 11.96
CA ASP A 140 -9.89 -2.52 12.46
C ASP A 140 -9.11 -3.57 11.64
N ALA A 141 -8.93 -3.35 10.33
CA ALA A 141 -8.08 -4.21 9.50
C ALA A 141 -6.57 -4.04 9.77
N PHE A 142 -6.17 -3.02 10.56
CA PHE A 142 -4.79 -2.76 10.98
C PHE A 142 -4.47 -3.28 12.40
N ASP A 143 -5.39 -3.99 13.08
CA ASP A 143 -5.11 -4.53 14.40
C ASP A 143 -4.03 -5.64 14.33
N GLU A 144 -2.87 -5.34 14.90
CA GLU A 144 -1.58 -5.99 14.63
C GLU A 144 -1.35 -7.26 15.47
N SER A 145 -2.42 -8.03 15.73
CA SER A 145 -2.38 -9.19 16.63
C SER A 145 -2.01 -10.53 15.98
N ASP A 146 -1.91 -10.61 14.65
CA ASP A 146 -1.65 -11.86 13.90
C ASP A 146 -0.17 -12.12 13.54
N VAL A 147 0.77 -11.27 13.99
CA VAL A 147 2.15 -11.30 13.49
C VAL A 147 2.98 -12.48 14.04
N GLU A 148 2.58 -13.10 15.16
CA GLU A 148 3.42 -14.08 15.86
C GLU A 148 3.24 -15.53 15.36
N GLU A 149 2.03 -15.96 15.00
CA GLU A 149 1.79 -17.31 14.42
C GLU A 149 2.21 -17.42 12.94
N GLU A 150 2.07 -16.34 12.17
CA GLU A 150 2.55 -16.31 10.78
C GLU A 150 4.07 -16.44 10.67
N ALA A 151 4.82 -15.95 11.66
CA ALA A 151 6.28 -15.91 11.60
C ALA A 151 6.92 -17.29 11.47
N ASP A 152 6.38 -18.31 12.16
CA ASP A 152 6.95 -19.66 12.16
C ASP A 152 6.61 -20.44 10.88
N MET A 153 5.39 -20.28 10.34
CA MET A 153 5.04 -20.83 9.02
C MET A 153 5.85 -20.19 7.90
N VAL A 154 6.00 -18.87 7.93
CA VAL A 154 6.72 -18.14 6.87
C VAL A 154 8.21 -18.42 6.91
N THR A 155 8.79 -18.68 8.09
CA THR A 155 10.18 -19.14 8.21
C THR A 155 10.39 -20.46 7.48
N ASN A 156 9.50 -21.43 7.66
CA ASN A 156 9.57 -22.72 6.95
C ASN A 156 9.38 -22.55 5.44
N GLN A 157 8.47 -21.67 5.01
CA GLN A 157 8.25 -21.40 3.58
C GLN A 157 9.45 -20.72 2.92
N VAL A 158 10.09 -19.75 3.58
CA VAL A 158 11.30 -19.09 3.07
C VAL A 158 12.46 -20.09 3.01
N LEU A 159 12.62 -20.96 4.01
CA LEU A 159 13.66 -22.01 3.97
C LEU A 159 13.43 -23.01 2.83
N ALA A 160 12.18 -23.36 2.54
CA ALA A 160 11.80 -24.20 1.39
C ALA A 160 12.06 -23.50 0.04
N GLU A 161 11.68 -22.22 -0.10
CA GLU A 161 11.95 -21.41 -1.31
C GLU A 161 13.46 -21.22 -1.57
N LEU A 162 14.27 -21.19 -0.51
CA LEU A 162 15.73 -21.03 -0.61
C LEU A 162 16.46 -22.33 -0.97
N GLY A 163 15.76 -23.46 -1.10
CA GLY A 163 16.30 -24.72 -1.64
C GLY A 163 17.25 -25.46 -0.70
N VAL A 164 17.10 -25.30 0.62
CA VAL A 164 17.95 -26.02 1.59
C VAL A 164 17.54 -27.50 1.74
N GLU A 165 16.42 -27.95 1.16
CA GLU A 165 15.94 -29.35 1.23
C GLU A 165 16.12 -30.19 -0.06
N LEU A 166 17.05 -29.85 -0.96
CA LEU A 166 17.28 -30.69 -2.16
C LEU A 166 18.72 -31.18 -2.38
N ASP A 167 19.67 -30.86 -1.50
CA ASP A 167 21.02 -31.47 -1.58
C ASP A 167 21.15 -32.77 -0.77
N GLU A 168 20.28 -33.02 0.23
CA GLU A 168 20.34 -34.28 1.00
C GLU A 168 19.87 -35.52 0.20
N LYS A 169 19.18 -35.35 -0.93
CA LYS A 169 18.82 -36.46 -1.83
C LYS A 169 19.82 -36.71 -2.97
N MET A 170 20.84 -35.86 -3.14
CA MET A 170 21.86 -36.03 -4.20
C MET A 170 23.24 -36.45 -3.67
N VAL A 171 23.45 -36.48 -2.35
CA VAL A 171 24.69 -37.02 -1.73
C VAL A 171 24.64 -38.55 -1.54
N GLY A 172 23.49 -39.19 -1.79
CA GLY A 172 23.29 -40.64 -1.63
C GLY A 172 23.44 -41.49 -2.89
N LEU A 173 23.79 -40.91 -4.05
CA LEU A 173 23.90 -41.60 -5.33
C LEU A 173 25.19 -41.21 -6.05
N ASP A 174 26.35 -41.57 -5.46
CA ASP A 174 27.60 -41.60 -6.20
C ASP A 174 28.11 -43.05 -6.36
N ALA A 175 28.06 -43.46 -7.63
CA ALA A 175 28.69 -44.58 -8.36
C ALA A 175 28.55 -46.06 -7.89
N PRO A 176 28.05 -46.97 -8.75
CA PRO A 176 28.28 -48.40 -8.58
C PRO A 176 29.77 -48.73 -8.77
N SER A 177 30.33 -49.41 -7.77
CA SER A 177 31.66 -50.01 -7.79
C SER A 177 31.88 -50.85 -9.07
N LYS A 178 32.87 -50.45 -9.88
CA LYS A 178 33.58 -51.36 -10.77
C LYS A 178 34.94 -51.64 -10.12
N VAL A 179 35.14 -52.88 -9.67
CA VAL A 179 36.19 -53.87 -10.05
C VAL A 179 35.92 -55.11 -9.21
#